data_AF-A0A521HHB8-F1
#
_entry.id   AF-A0A521HHB8-F1
#
_cell.length_a   1.000
_cell.length_b   1.000
_cell.length_c   1.000
_cell.angle_alpha   90.00
_cell.angle_beta   90.00
_cell.angle_gamma   90.00
#
_symmetry.space_group_name_H-M   'P 1'
#
loop_
_entity.id
_entity.type
_entity.pdbx_description
1 polymer ?
#
loop_
_entity_poly.entity_id
_entity_poly.type
_entity_poly.pdbx_seq_one_letter_code
_entity_poly.pdbx_strand_id
1 'polypeptide(L)'
;MKNSIGLIVLKVLLFCFCSFVCTEMDARSSRSKKVDLKFGAFSRDCRGFGICLIYDPFGPDPATNSVLSSDGDIIKIEIPFLRVKENPGLFEGGYFIMEEPYEIPLSICKSIGLEFSVVLPKGKHKISQGSERLIIEFDTQN
;
A
#
# COMPACT_ATOMS: atom_id res chain seq x y z
N MET A 1 -15.60 -59.62 -18.72
CA MET A 1 -16.21 -58.32 -18.34
C MET A 1 -16.05 -58.08 -16.83
N LYS A 2 -14.85 -57.75 -16.37
CA LYS A 2 -14.55 -57.31 -15.00
C LYS A 2 -13.27 -56.48 -15.17
N ASN A 3 -13.36 -55.16 -15.27
CA ASN A 3 -12.23 -54.22 -15.20
C ASN A 3 -12.68 -52.75 -15.39
N SER A 4 -13.91 -52.49 -15.85
CA SER A 4 -14.35 -51.13 -16.21
C SER A 4 -14.83 -50.28 -15.01
N ILE A 5 -15.17 -50.88 -13.87
CA ILE A 5 -15.73 -50.15 -12.72
C ILE A 5 -14.63 -49.45 -11.89
N GLY A 6 -13.47 -50.10 -11.71
CA GLY A 6 -12.36 -49.54 -10.92
C GLY A 6 -11.76 -48.26 -11.55
N LEU A 7 -11.76 -48.18 -12.89
CA LEU A 7 -11.19 -47.04 -13.61
C LEU A 7 -12.06 -45.76 -13.49
N ILE A 8 -13.38 -45.93 -13.33
CA ILE A 8 -14.32 -44.81 -13.20
C ILE A 8 -14.23 -44.22 -11.79
N VAL A 9 -14.18 -45.06 -10.76
CA VAL A 9 -14.06 -44.63 -9.35
C VAL A 9 -12.73 -43.89 -9.11
N LEU A 10 -11.64 -44.35 -9.72
CA LEU A 10 -10.33 -43.69 -9.63
C LEU A 10 -10.32 -42.31 -10.32
N LYS A 11 -11.00 -42.15 -11.46
CA LYS A 11 -11.12 -40.85 -12.15
C LYS A 11 -11.97 -39.86 -11.36
N VAL A 12 -13.04 -40.31 -10.70
CA VAL A 12 -13.89 -39.44 -9.87
C VAL A 12 -13.14 -38.98 -8.61
N LEU A 13 -12.36 -39.87 -7.98
CA LEU A 13 -11.51 -39.52 -6.84
C LEU A 13 -10.39 -38.54 -7.20
N LEU A 14 -9.74 -38.70 -8.36
CA LEU A 14 -8.76 -37.74 -8.86
C LEU A 14 -9.38 -36.38 -9.21
N PHE A 15 -10.61 -36.35 -9.71
CA PHE A 15 -11.32 -35.09 -10.01
C PHE A 15 -11.73 -34.33 -8.73
N CYS A 16 -12.12 -35.05 -7.66
CA CYS A 16 -12.38 -34.46 -6.36
C CYS A 16 -11.10 -33.95 -5.67
N PHE A 17 -9.96 -34.64 -5.84
CA PHE A 17 -8.68 -34.18 -5.28
C PHE A 17 -8.11 -32.97 -6.01
N CYS A 18 -8.28 -32.86 -7.34
CA CYS A 18 -7.88 -31.65 -8.07
C CYS A 18 -8.69 -30.41 -7.68
N SER A 19 -9.96 -30.57 -7.26
CA SER A 19 -10.80 -29.44 -6.86
C SER A 19 -10.46 -28.91 -5.45
N PHE A 20 -9.86 -29.75 -4.59
CA PHE A 20 -9.47 -29.37 -3.23
C PHE A 20 -8.04 -28.79 -3.14
N VAL A 21 -7.21 -29.03 -4.17
CA VAL A 21 -5.82 -28.58 -4.25
C VAL A 21 -5.64 -27.39 -5.22
N CYS A 22 -6.74 -26.75 -5.64
CA CYS A 22 -6.67 -25.32 -6.02
C CYS A 22 -6.64 -24.49 -4.72
N THR A 23 -5.54 -24.68 -4.01
CA THR A 23 -4.89 -23.77 -3.08
C THR A 23 -5.26 -22.33 -3.40
N GLU A 24 -5.89 -21.68 -2.43
CA GLU A 24 -5.45 -20.38 -1.91
C GLU A 24 -4.73 -19.53 -2.96
N MET A 25 -5.47 -19.09 -3.98
CA MET A 25 -5.10 -17.83 -4.60
C MET A 25 -5.25 -16.80 -3.49
N ASP A 26 -4.10 -16.39 -2.95
CA ASP A 26 -3.92 -15.20 -2.12
C ASP A 26 -4.72 -14.06 -2.74
N ALA A 27 -5.97 -13.95 -2.31
CA ALA A 27 -6.66 -12.69 -2.27
C ALA A 27 -6.03 -11.91 -1.11
N ARG A 28 -4.72 -11.60 -1.23
CA ARG A 28 -4.16 -10.34 -0.73
C ARG A 28 -4.87 -9.26 -1.51
N SER A 29 -6.14 -9.06 -1.16
CA SER A 29 -6.97 -7.96 -1.63
C SER A 29 -6.18 -6.73 -1.24
N SER A 30 -5.51 -6.10 -2.21
CA SER A 30 -4.83 -4.84 -2.00
C SER A 30 -5.89 -3.86 -1.50
N ARG A 31 -5.87 -3.60 -0.20
CA ARG A 31 -6.82 -2.70 0.44
C ARG A 31 -6.23 -1.32 0.35
N SER A 32 -6.97 -0.43 -0.32
CA SER A 32 -6.63 0.97 -0.47
C SER A 32 -7.57 1.85 0.34
N LYS A 33 -7.05 2.93 0.90
CA LYS A 33 -7.83 3.96 1.61
C LYS A 33 -7.40 5.35 1.17
N LYS A 34 -8.39 6.24 1.03
CA LYS A 34 -8.13 7.67 0.85
C LYS A 34 -7.69 8.29 2.18
N VAL A 35 -6.62 9.06 2.15
CA VAL A 35 -6.04 9.76 3.30
C VAL A 35 -5.67 11.18 2.89
N ASP A 36 -5.64 12.09 3.86
CA ASP A 36 -4.98 13.38 3.67
C ASP A 36 -3.59 13.34 4.33
N LEU A 37 -2.64 13.99 3.67
CA LEU A 37 -1.22 14.00 4.04
C LEU A 37 -0.81 15.42 4.37
N LYS A 38 -0.42 15.69 5.61
CA LYS A 38 0.29 16.94 5.91
C LYS A 38 1.77 16.72 5.70
N PHE A 39 2.26 17.39 4.67
CA PHE A 39 3.67 17.67 4.47
C PHE A 39 4.08 18.84 5.35
N GLY A 40 5.34 18.88 5.76
CA GLY A 40 5.82 19.98 6.57
C GLY A 40 7.33 20.10 6.60
N ALA A 41 7.74 21.19 7.23
CA ALA A 41 9.09 21.47 7.67
C ALA A 41 8.98 22.04 9.11
N PHE A 42 9.73 21.50 10.06
CA PHE A 42 9.92 22.03 11.42
C PHE A 42 8.63 22.52 12.14
N SER A 43 7.80 21.60 12.62
CA SER A 43 6.77 21.83 13.64
C SER A 43 7.14 21.15 14.96
N ARG A 44 6.33 21.31 16.03
CA ARG A 44 6.55 20.61 17.30
C ARG A 44 6.58 19.09 17.16
N ASP A 45 5.88 18.57 16.16
CA ASP A 45 5.65 17.15 15.92
C ASP A 45 6.43 16.61 14.70
N CYS A 46 7.18 17.46 13.99
CA CYS A 46 7.91 17.12 12.77
C CYS A 46 9.19 17.96 12.70
N ARG A 47 10.36 17.37 12.91
CA ARG A 47 11.66 18.08 12.99
C ARG A 47 12.41 18.12 11.66
N GLY A 48 11.88 17.49 10.61
CA GLY A 48 12.48 17.48 9.27
C GLY A 48 11.46 17.55 8.14
N PHE A 49 11.96 17.50 6.92
CA PHE A 49 11.16 17.40 5.69
C PHE A 49 10.57 16.00 5.52
N GLY A 50 9.29 15.90 5.16
CA GLY A 50 8.65 14.62 4.82
C GLY A 50 7.15 14.59 5.11
N ILE A 51 6.65 13.40 5.48
CA ILE A 51 5.28 13.18 5.96
C ILE A 51 5.25 13.49 7.46
N CYS A 52 4.42 14.46 7.86
CA CYS A 52 4.24 14.80 9.26
C CYS A 52 2.92 14.24 9.84
N LEU A 53 1.89 14.06 9.01
CA LEU A 53 0.63 13.49 9.46
C LEU A 53 -0.13 12.78 8.33
N ILE A 54 -0.68 11.61 8.64
CA ILE A 54 -1.64 10.89 7.82
C ILE A 54 -2.94 10.76 8.62
N TYR A 55 -4.06 11.17 8.03
CA TYR A 55 -5.37 11.13 8.69
C TYR A 55 -6.50 10.91 7.70
N ASP A 56 -7.68 10.60 8.25
CA ASP A 56 -8.91 10.51 7.47
C ASP A 56 -9.26 11.85 6.81
N PRO A 57 -9.58 11.87 5.52
CA PRO A 57 -9.79 13.12 4.80
C PRO A 57 -10.98 13.89 5.37
N PHE A 58 -10.79 15.18 5.67
CA PHE A 58 -11.87 16.09 6.04
C PHE A 58 -12.61 16.56 4.78
N GLY A 59 -13.33 15.64 4.14
CA GLY A 59 -14.19 15.94 3.00
C GLY A 59 -13.93 15.09 1.76
N PRO A 60 -14.86 15.12 0.79
CA PRO A 60 -14.85 14.22 -0.35
C PRO A 60 -13.90 14.64 -1.48
N ASP A 61 -13.22 15.80 -1.39
CA ASP A 61 -12.47 16.37 -2.52
C ASP A 61 -11.38 15.40 -3.04
N PRO A 62 -11.58 14.79 -4.21
CA PRO A 62 -10.65 13.80 -4.73
C PRO A 62 -9.35 14.42 -5.26
N ALA A 63 -9.31 15.75 -5.48
CA ALA A 63 -8.15 16.42 -6.05
C ALA A 63 -6.99 16.60 -5.06
N THR A 64 -7.29 16.57 -3.76
CA THR A 64 -6.33 16.81 -2.68
C THR A 64 -6.00 15.55 -1.88
N ASN A 65 -6.90 14.56 -1.91
CA ASN A 65 -6.76 13.31 -1.19
C ASN A 65 -5.74 12.37 -1.84
N SER A 66 -4.83 11.84 -1.02
CA SER A 66 -3.90 10.79 -1.40
C SER A 66 -4.52 9.41 -1.20
N VAL A 67 -3.94 8.38 -1.81
CA VAL A 67 -4.36 6.99 -1.61
C VAL A 67 -3.22 6.23 -0.97
N LEU A 68 -3.51 5.63 0.18
CA LEU A 68 -2.63 4.71 0.88
C LEU A 68 -3.09 3.28 0.60
N SER A 69 -2.19 2.40 0.23
CA SER A 69 -2.50 0.98 0.03
C SER A 69 -1.35 0.10 0.49
N SER A 70 -1.68 -1.16 0.76
CA SER A 70 -0.71 -2.21 1.08
C SER A 70 -0.74 -3.28 0.01
N ASP A 71 0.44 -3.74 -0.38
CA ASP A 71 0.64 -4.88 -1.26
C ASP A 71 1.74 -5.78 -0.68
N GLY A 72 1.33 -6.70 0.20
CA GLY A 72 2.27 -7.45 1.01
C GLY A 72 3.10 -6.54 1.90
N ASP A 73 4.41 -6.57 1.70
CA ASP A 73 5.41 -5.81 2.46
C ASP A 73 5.72 -4.43 1.86
N ILE A 74 4.91 -3.99 0.90
CA ILE A 74 5.05 -2.68 0.26
C ILE A 74 3.88 -1.80 0.64
N ILE A 75 4.18 -0.64 1.23
CA ILE A 75 3.22 0.46 1.36
C ILE A 75 3.34 1.35 0.15
N LYS A 76 2.22 1.61 -0.52
CA LYS A 76 2.15 2.55 -1.64
C LYS A 76 1.35 3.78 -1.26
N ILE A 77 1.92 4.95 -1.54
CA ILE A 77 1.26 6.24 -1.37
C ILE A 77 1.14 6.90 -2.73
N GLU A 78 -0.08 7.06 -3.22
CA GLU A 78 -0.37 7.82 -4.43
C GLU A 78 -0.77 9.25 -4.06
N ILE A 79 0.03 10.21 -4.52
CA ILE A 79 -0.12 11.63 -4.21
C ILE A 79 -0.56 12.38 -5.46
N PRO A 80 -1.66 13.13 -5.43
CA PRO A 80 -2.08 13.98 -6.55
C PRO A 80 -0.99 15.00 -6.93
N PHE A 81 -0.78 15.23 -8.23
CA PHE A 81 0.21 16.20 -8.70
C PHE A 81 0.02 17.61 -8.15
N LEU A 82 -1.21 17.99 -7.79
CA LEU A 82 -1.49 19.28 -7.15
C LEU A 82 -0.71 19.42 -5.83
N ARG A 83 -0.72 18.38 -4.97
CA ARG A 83 -0.03 18.38 -3.68
C ARG A 83 1.50 18.38 -3.84
N VAL A 84 1.99 17.73 -4.89
CA VAL A 84 3.41 17.73 -5.28
C VAL A 84 3.87 19.13 -5.63
N LYS A 85 3.09 19.87 -6.43
CA LYS A 85 3.39 21.27 -6.82
C LYS A 85 3.41 22.23 -5.64
N GLU A 86 2.60 21.97 -4.61
CA GLU A 86 2.58 22.76 -3.37
C GLU A 86 3.83 22.53 -2.50
N ASN A 87 4.54 21.41 -2.69
CA ASN A 87 5.65 20.98 -1.84
C ASN A 87 6.89 20.56 -2.65
N PRO A 88 7.40 21.41 -3.57
CA PRO A 88 8.42 20.99 -4.55
C PRO A 88 9.73 20.51 -3.93
N GLY A 89 10.12 21.03 -2.75
CA GLY A 89 11.33 20.61 -2.04
C GLY A 89 11.30 19.17 -1.53
N LEU A 90 10.11 18.56 -1.42
CA LEU A 90 9.98 17.15 -1.05
C LEU A 90 10.12 16.20 -2.24
N PHE A 91 10.00 16.71 -3.46
CA PHE A 91 9.96 15.92 -4.69
C PHE A 91 11.05 16.40 -5.65
N GLU A 92 12.28 15.93 -5.45
CA GLU A 92 13.46 16.37 -6.19
C GLU A 92 14.11 15.22 -6.96
N GLY A 93 14.42 15.44 -8.24
CA GLY A 93 15.27 14.54 -9.03
C GLY A 93 14.72 13.12 -9.21
N GLY A 94 13.40 12.92 -9.14
CA GLY A 94 12.80 11.59 -9.20
C GLY A 94 12.70 10.88 -7.84
N TYR A 95 12.82 11.62 -6.74
CA TYR A 95 12.74 11.08 -5.39
C TYR A 95 11.79 11.89 -4.52
N PHE A 96 11.14 11.20 -3.58
CA PHE A 96 10.51 11.77 -2.42
C PHE A 96 11.49 11.75 -1.25
N ILE A 97 11.67 12.89 -0.58
CA ILE A 97 12.65 13.05 0.50
C ILE A 97 11.94 13.00 1.86
N MET A 98 12.35 12.06 2.71
CA MET A 98 11.99 12.00 4.13
C MET A 98 13.24 12.11 5.00
N GLU A 99 13.32 13.11 5.86
CA GLU A 99 14.43 13.27 6.80
C GLU A 99 14.21 12.50 8.11
N GLU A 100 12.96 12.23 8.45
CA GLU A 100 12.54 11.51 9.64
C GLU A 100 11.65 10.31 9.31
N PRO A 101 11.75 9.21 10.07
CA PRO A 101 10.81 8.12 9.92
C PRO A 101 9.42 8.55 10.40
N TYR A 102 8.38 7.98 9.80
CA TYR A 102 6.99 8.27 10.16
C TYR A 102 6.24 7.00 10.50
N GLU A 103 5.71 6.89 11.72
CA GLU A 103 4.85 5.78 12.11
C GLU A 103 3.40 6.04 11.68
N ILE A 104 2.87 5.18 10.80
CA ILE A 104 1.48 5.22 10.38
C ILE A 104 0.60 4.79 11.56
N PRO A 105 -0.44 5.55 11.92
CA PRO A 105 -1.35 5.17 12.98
C PRO A 105 -1.99 3.80 12.74
N LEU A 106 -2.05 2.96 13.77
CA LEU A 106 -2.61 1.61 13.70
C LEU A 106 -4.03 1.56 13.10
N SER A 107 -4.86 2.57 13.36
CA SER A 107 -6.21 2.68 12.78
C SER A 107 -6.18 2.75 11.25
N ILE A 108 -5.21 3.48 10.69
CA ILE A 108 -5.00 3.60 9.26
C ILE A 108 -4.38 2.30 8.71
N CYS A 109 -3.39 1.70 9.37
CA CYS A 109 -2.84 0.40 9.00
C CYS A 109 -3.93 -0.68 8.87
N LYS A 110 -4.82 -0.79 9.87
CA LYS A 110 -5.95 -1.74 9.86
C LYS A 110 -6.87 -1.56 8.67
N SER A 111 -7.10 -0.31 8.27
CA SER A 111 -7.98 -0.01 7.14
C SER A 111 -7.40 -0.42 5.77
N ILE A 112 -6.07 -0.54 5.67
CA ILE A 112 -5.36 -1.08 4.50
C ILE A 112 -4.96 -2.55 4.67
N GLY A 113 -5.53 -3.23 5.67
CA GLY A 113 -5.36 -4.69 5.87
C GLY A 113 -4.15 -5.11 6.70
N LEU A 114 -3.49 -4.18 7.38
CA LEU A 114 -2.34 -4.46 8.23
C LEU A 114 -2.74 -4.56 9.70
N GLU A 115 -2.21 -5.55 10.41
CA GLU A 115 -2.58 -5.80 11.81
C GLU A 115 -1.77 -4.97 12.82
N PHE A 116 -0.67 -4.35 12.38
CA PHE A 116 0.29 -3.60 13.18
C PHE A 116 0.60 -2.22 12.57
N SER A 117 1.11 -1.30 13.40
CA SER A 117 1.63 -0.01 12.92
C SER A 117 2.85 -0.22 12.05
N VAL A 118 2.98 0.54 10.96
CA VAL A 118 4.13 0.51 10.06
C VAL A 118 4.93 1.79 10.19
N VAL A 119 6.25 1.66 10.23
CA VAL A 119 7.17 2.81 10.18
C VAL A 119 7.65 2.99 8.74
N LEU A 120 7.32 4.14 8.16
CA LEU A 120 7.90 4.59 6.90
C LEU A 120 9.32 5.08 7.16
N PRO A 121 10.35 4.48 6.52
CA PRO A 121 11.73 4.83 6.80
C PRO A 121 12.08 6.24 6.29
N LYS A 122 13.02 6.90 6.98
CA LYS A 122 13.68 8.09 6.42
C LYS A 122 14.55 7.72 5.22
N GLY A 123 14.76 8.66 4.32
CA GLY A 123 15.65 8.52 3.17
C GLY A 123 15.08 9.12 1.90
N LYS A 124 15.68 8.74 0.77
CA LYS A 124 15.19 9.09 -0.57
C LYS A 124 14.43 7.90 -1.12
N HIS A 125 13.15 8.11 -1.40
CA HIS A 125 12.24 7.09 -1.91
C HIS A 125 11.98 7.34 -3.38
N LYS A 126 12.16 6.33 -4.23
CA LYS A 126 11.92 6.49 -5.66
C LYS A 126 10.45 6.79 -5.90
N ILE A 127 10.19 7.77 -6.76
CA ILE A 127 8.83 8.03 -7.24
C ILE A 127 8.65 7.38 -8.61
N SER A 128 7.49 6.79 -8.82
CA SER A 128 7.02 6.41 -10.16
C SER A 128 5.85 7.31 -10.55
N GLN A 129 5.69 7.51 -11.86
CA GLN A 129 4.66 8.38 -12.40
C GLN A 129 3.45 7.56 -12.80
N GLY A 130 2.30 7.85 -12.20
CA GLY A 130 0.98 7.42 -12.67
C GLY A 130 0.36 8.45 -13.63
N SER A 131 -0.89 8.23 -14.03
CA SER A 131 -1.60 9.12 -14.96
C SER A 131 -1.81 10.54 -14.40
N GLU A 132 -2.24 10.65 -13.14
CA GLU A 132 -2.55 11.93 -12.47
C GLU A 132 -1.90 12.06 -11.07
N ARG A 133 -1.05 11.09 -10.71
CA ARG A 133 -0.49 10.93 -9.38
C ARG A 133 0.97 10.53 -9.45
N LEU A 134 1.74 10.94 -8.44
CA LEU A 134 3.02 10.31 -8.13
C LEU A 134 2.80 9.15 -7.17
N ILE A 135 3.51 8.06 -7.37
CA ILE A 135 3.45 6.89 -6.51
C ILE A 135 4.79 6.77 -5.80
N ILE A 136 4.74 6.68 -4.48
CA ILE A 136 5.89 6.39 -3.63
C ILE A 136 5.67 4.99 -3.06
N GLU A 137 6.69 4.14 -3.16
CA GLU A 137 6.68 2.80 -2.59
C GLU A 137 7.67 2.73 -1.42
N PHE A 138 7.22 2.22 -0.28
CA PHE A 138 8.02 2.00 0.91
C PHE A 138 8.07 0.51 1.22
N ASP A 139 9.28 -0.03 1.31
CA ASP A 139 9.53 -1.40 1.75
C ASP A 139 9.51 -1.45 3.28
N THR A 140 8.63 -2.27 3.85
CA THR A 140 8.45 -2.39 5.31
C THR A 140 9.37 -3.41 5.98
N GLN A 141 10.24 -4.10 5.24
CA GLN A 141 11.15 -5.13 5.78
C GLN A 141 12.56 -4.62 6.15
N ASN A 142 12.86 -3.33 5.97
CA ASN A 142 14.18 -2.75 6.26
C ASN A 142 14.28 -2.10 7.64
#